data_AF-A0AAY4B5Z8-F1
#
_entry.id   AF-A0AAY4B5Z8-F1
#
_cell.length_a   1.000
_cell.length_b   1.000
_cell.length_c   1.000
_cell.angle_alpha   90.00
_cell.angle_beta   90.00
_cell.angle_gamma   90.00
#
_symmetry.space_group_name_H-M   'P 1'
#
loop_
_entity.id
_entity.type
_entity.pdbx_description
1 polymer ?
#
loop_
_entity_poly.entity_id
_entity_poly.type
_entity_poly.pdbx_seq_one_letter_code
_entity_poly.pdbx_strand_id
1 'polypeptide(L)'
;LTVKNICCPPYLEINTSDLFMRTVSVFSVCKTRVAHGPRSHQMSLIFSDSGLPDAHPPCVLQSFVNHGAVLHKVFVVGDSHFTVERPSLKNFPLGPSDRPTIFFNSHDVSKPASCSPLTAVSVFMPPPSDALAALVEELRTQLDMSLFGVDIIIDLQTHALTVIDINVFPGYEGVPQFFPSLLRYIESIMEKQVDFLSTTGSSTEGASSSSSSVIITAAAYCISWDFRVQTDR
;
A
#
# COMPACT_ATOMS: atom_id res chain seq x y z
N LEU A 1 8.04 -5.64 21.94
CA LEU A 1 6.71 -5.62 21.31
C LEU A 1 6.83 -6.40 20.00
N THR A 2 6.31 -7.62 19.94
CA THR A 2 6.46 -8.53 18.80
C THR A 2 5.64 -8.03 17.61
N VAL A 3 6.22 -8.10 16.41
CA VAL A 3 5.65 -7.74 15.10
C VAL A 3 4.46 -8.66 14.77
N LYS A 4 3.32 -8.47 15.45
CA LYS A 4 2.15 -9.35 15.34
C LYS A 4 0.93 -8.75 14.65
N ASN A 5 0.95 -7.47 14.30
CA ASN A 5 -0.23 -6.77 13.77
C ASN A 5 0.06 -6.04 12.46
N ILE A 6 0.74 -6.69 11.52
CA ILE A 6 0.83 -6.22 10.13
C ILE A 6 -0.12 -7.07 9.29
N CYS A 7 -1.06 -6.43 8.62
CA CYS A 7 -2.07 -7.08 7.82
C CYS A 7 -2.08 -6.53 6.39
N CYS A 8 -2.48 -7.37 5.44
CA CYS A 8 -2.99 -6.93 4.15
C CYS A 8 -4.46 -7.34 4.12
N PRO A 9 -5.40 -6.45 3.76
CA PRO A 9 -6.79 -6.86 3.64
C PRO A 9 -6.91 -7.98 2.59
N PRO A 10 -7.77 -8.97 2.80
CA PRO A 10 -8.04 -9.99 1.78
C PRO A 10 -8.35 -9.33 0.43
N TYR A 11 -7.81 -9.91 -0.64
CA TYR A 11 -8.03 -9.41 -1.99
C TYR A 11 -8.23 -10.54 -2.98
N LEU A 12 -8.87 -10.23 -4.10
CA LEU A 12 -9.09 -11.11 -5.25
C LEU A 12 -8.81 -10.35 -6.54
N GLU A 13 -7.97 -10.90 -7.40
CA GLU A 13 -7.85 -10.47 -8.79
C GLU A 13 -8.98 -11.06 -9.63
N ILE A 14 -9.62 -10.24 -10.44
CA ILE A 14 -10.66 -10.65 -11.38
C ILE A 14 -10.18 -10.29 -12.79
N ASN A 15 -10.08 -11.30 -13.64
CA ASN A 15 -9.81 -11.17 -15.07
C ASN A 15 -11.11 -11.13 -15.87
N THR A 16 -11.04 -10.67 -17.12
CA THR A 16 -12.19 -10.60 -18.03
C THR A 16 -12.81 -11.96 -18.33
N SER A 17 -12.05 -13.05 -18.18
CA SER A 17 -12.50 -14.44 -18.36
C SER A 17 -13.11 -15.08 -17.11
N ASP A 18 -12.99 -14.43 -15.95
CA ASP A 18 -13.39 -15.06 -14.68
C ASP A 18 -14.91 -14.95 -14.51
N LEU A 19 -15.58 -16.10 -14.45
CA LEU A 19 -16.99 -16.17 -14.07
C LEU A 19 -17.08 -15.76 -12.60
N PHE A 20 -17.86 -14.72 -12.25
CA PHE A 20 -17.99 -14.18 -10.88
C PHE A 20 -18.33 -15.27 -9.84
N MET A 21 -17.32 -15.96 -9.33
CA MET A 21 -17.44 -17.04 -8.36
C MET A 21 -17.32 -16.44 -6.95
N ARG A 22 -18.42 -15.83 -6.51
CA ARG A 22 -19.07 -15.89 -5.19
C ARG A 22 -18.26 -16.03 -3.87
N THR A 23 -17.01 -15.57 -3.80
CA THR A 23 -16.16 -15.82 -2.61
C THR A 23 -15.46 -14.60 -1.98
N VAL A 24 -15.74 -13.38 -2.43
CA VAL A 24 -15.15 -12.17 -1.81
C VAL A 24 -16.10 -11.59 -0.78
N SER A 25 -15.57 -11.17 0.37
CA SER A 25 -16.34 -10.43 1.37
C SER A 25 -17.01 -9.22 0.71
N VAL A 26 -18.31 -9.14 0.89
CA VAL A 26 -19.24 -8.32 0.11
C VAL A 26 -19.01 -6.80 0.25
N PHE A 27 -18.19 -6.34 1.21
CA PHE A 27 -17.73 -4.95 1.29
C PHE A 27 -16.26 -4.81 0.85
N SER A 28 -16.04 -4.27 -0.35
CA SER A 28 -14.72 -4.18 -0.97
C SER A 28 -14.49 -2.87 -1.73
N VAL A 29 -13.23 -2.44 -1.81
CA VAL A 29 -12.73 -1.46 -2.77
C VAL A 29 -12.35 -2.20 -4.06
N CYS A 30 -12.88 -1.76 -5.19
CA CYS A 30 -12.44 -2.19 -6.50
C CYS A 30 -11.40 -1.22 -7.06
N LYS A 31 -10.24 -1.75 -7.44
CA LYS A 31 -9.14 -1.01 -8.06
C LYS A 31 -8.93 -1.53 -9.49
N THR A 32 -8.82 -0.65 -10.47
CA THR A 32 -8.53 -1.04 -11.86
C THR A 32 -7.15 -1.66 -11.96
N ARG A 33 -6.94 -2.76 -12.70
CA ARG A 33 -5.61 -3.42 -12.78
C ARG A 33 -4.48 -2.52 -13.31
N VAL A 34 -4.80 -1.48 -14.06
CA VAL A 34 -3.82 -0.51 -14.54
C VAL A 34 -3.53 0.49 -13.43
N ALA A 35 -2.33 0.46 -12.85
CA ALA A 35 -1.88 1.35 -11.76
C ALA A 35 -1.58 2.79 -12.20
N HIS A 36 -1.32 3.00 -13.50
CA HIS A 36 -0.85 4.28 -14.04
C HIS A 36 -1.55 4.66 -15.36
N GLY A 37 -2.19 5.83 -15.40
CA GLY A 37 -2.88 6.36 -16.59
C GLY A 37 -4.09 7.22 -16.21
N PRO A 38 -4.75 7.91 -17.17
CA PRO A 38 -5.85 8.82 -16.87
C PRO A 38 -7.06 8.16 -16.19
N ARG A 39 -7.17 6.82 -16.23
CA ARG A 39 -8.24 6.04 -15.59
C ARG A 39 -7.77 5.11 -14.45
N SER A 40 -6.47 5.04 -14.14
CA SER A 40 -5.94 4.13 -13.10
C SER A 40 -6.40 4.47 -11.69
N HIS A 41 -6.80 5.73 -11.51
CA HIS A 41 -7.26 6.26 -10.23
C HIS A 41 -8.77 6.11 -10.04
N GLN A 42 -9.51 5.58 -11.02
CA GLN A 42 -10.93 5.30 -10.88
C GLN A 42 -11.11 4.07 -10.01
N MET A 43 -11.84 4.22 -8.91
CA MET A 43 -12.11 3.17 -7.94
C MET A 43 -13.60 3.12 -7.63
N SER A 44 -14.06 2.00 -7.10
CA SER A 44 -15.43 1.88 -6.58
C SER A 44 -15.47 1.21 -5.22
N LEU A 45 -16.41 1.64 -4.37
CA LEU A 45 -16.78 0.96 -3.13
C LEU A 45 -18.04 0.15 -3.37
N ILE A 46 -17.91 -1.16 -3.26
CA ILE A 46 -18.98 -2.13 -3.45
C ILE A 46 -19.40 -2.64 -2.07
N PHE A 47 -20.66 -2.44 -1.70
CA PHE A 47 -21.19 -2.76 -0.36
C PHE A 47 -21.96 -4.09 -0.28
N SER A 48 -22.42 -4.59 -1.43
CA SER A 48 -23.34 -5.70 -1.57
C SER A 48 -23.09 -6.47 -2.88
N ASP A 49 -23.57 -7.71 -2.96
CA ASP A 49 -23.48 -8.54 -4.18
C ASP A 49 -24.12 -7.85 -5.39
N SER A 50 -25.13 -6.99 -5.17
CA SER A 50 -25.78 -6.22 -6.24
C SER A 50 -24.87 -5.18 -6.88
N GLY A 51 -23.78 -4.77 -6.21
CA GLY A 51 -22.78 -3.85 -6.77
C GLY A 51 -21.61 -4.56 -7.46
N LEU A 52 -21.51 -5.89 -7.40
CA LEU A 52 -20.45 -6.63 -8.11
C LEU A 52 -20.42 -6.40 -9.63
N PRO A 53 -21.57 -6.21 -10.34
CA PRO A 53 -21.55 -5.85 -11.76
C PRO A 53 -20.85 -4.53 -12.07
N ASP A 54 -20.67 -3.64 -11.08
CA ASP A 54 -19.95 -2.37 -11.24
C ASP A 54 -18.42 -2.54 -11.15
N ALA A 55 -17.94 -3.71 -10.74
CA ALA A 55 -16.53 -4.06 -10.89
C ALA A 55 -16.26 -4.36 -12.36
N HIS A 56 -15.34 -3.61 -12.97
CA HIS A 56 -15.00 -3.73 -14.38
C HIS A 56 -13.65 -4.46 -14.52
N PRO A 57 -13.63 -5.76 -14.87
CA PRO A 57 -12.38 -6.49 -15.04
C PRO A 57 -11.58 -5.99 -16.25
N PRO A 58 -10.24 -6.05 -16.23
CA PRO A 58 -9.44 -6.59 -15.14
C PRO A 58 -9.33 -5.63 -13.94
N CYS A 59 -9.59 -6.15 -12.74
CA CYS A 59 -9.61 -5.36 -11.52
C CYS A 59 -9.22 -6.19 -10.29
N VAL A 60 -8.90 -5.51 -9.19
CA VAL A 60 -8.65 -6.11 -7.89
C VAL A 60 -9.78 -5.69 -6.95
N LEU A 61 -10.45 -6.65 -6.34
CA LEU A 61 -11.34 -6.42 -5.20
C LEU A 61 -10.53 -6.62 -3.92
N GLN A 62 -10.45 -5.60 -3.07
CA GLN A 62 -9.79 -5.68 -1.78
C GLN A 62 -10.80 -5.33 -0.68
N SER A 63 -10.90 -6.14 0.37
CA SER A 63 -11.81 -5.89 1.49
C SER A 63 -11.62 -4.50 2.06
N PHE A 64 -12.71 -3.76 2.25
CA PHE A 64 -12.64 -2.43 2.86
C PHE A 64 -12.44 -2.55 4.37
N VAL A 65 -11.54 -1.72 4.91
CA VAL A 65 -11.25 -1.66 6.35
C VAL A 65 -11.58 -0.26 6.85
N ASN A 66 -12.38 -0.14 7.91
CA ASN A 66 -12.61 1.13 8.58
C ASN A 66 -11.33 1.57 9.30
N HIS A 67 -10.87 2.80 9.03
CA HIS A 67 -9.55 3.28 9.47
C HIS A 67 -9.51 4.76 9.87
N GLY A 68 -10.66 5.34 10.21
CA GLY A 68 -10.69 6.69 10.78
C GLY A 68 -10.56 7.83 9.77
N ALA A 69 -10.58 7.53 8.47
CA ALA A 69 -10.38 8.47 7.38
C ALA A 69 -8.96 9.05 7.28
N VAL A 70 -7.95 8.34 7.81
CA VAL A 70 -6.54 8.77 7.76
C VAL A 70 -5.69 7.73 7.05
N LEU A 71 -4.92 8.19 6.06
CA LEU A 71 -3.91 7.40 5.37
C LEU A 71 -2.51 7.84 5.81
N HIS A 72 -1.67 6.91 6.22
CA HIS A 72 -0.26 7.14 6.51
C HIS A 72 0.58 6.73 5.30
N LYS A 73 1.02 7.72 4.53
CA LYS A 73 1.99 7.50 3.44
C LYS A 73 3.38 7.46 4.02
N VAL A 74 4.00 6.27 4.01
CA VAL A 74 5.38 6.10 4.43
C VAL A 74 6.28 6.06 3.20
N PHE A 75 7.21 7.00 3.14
CA PHE A 75 8.17 7.13 2.07
C PHE A 75 9.53 6.65 2.53
N VAL A 76 10.05 5.63 1.86
CA VAL A 76 11.38 5.06 2.13
C VAL A 76 12.38 5.66 1.15
N VAL A 77 13.51 6.12 1.71
CA VAL A 77 14.65 6.67 0.98
C VAL A 77 15.95 6.14 1.56
N GLY A 78 16.56 5.18 0.87
CA GLY A 78 17.79 4.55 1.34
C GLY A 78 17.55 3.88 2.68
N ASP A 79 18.25 4.32 3.74
CA ASP A 79 18.15 3.86 5.14
C ASP A 79 17.20 4.70 6.01
N SER A 80 16.48 5.65 5.43
CA SER A 80 15.54 6.53 6.13
C SER A 80 14.10 6.29 5.67
N HIS A 81 13.14 6.63 6.53
CA HIS A 81 11.73 6.68 6.17
C HIS A 81 11.04 7.92 6.73
N PHE A 82 9.99 8.36 6.06
CA PHE A 82 9.23 9.57 6.39
C PHE A 82 7.74 9.30 6.27
N THR A 83 6.96 9.68 7.29
CA THR A 83 5.52 9.46 7.30
C THR A 83 4.78 10.78 7.06
N VAL A 84 3.86 10.78 6.10
CA VAL A 84 2.99 11.89 5.78
C VAL A 84 1.54 11.43 5.90
N GLU A 85 0.75 12.12 6.70
CA GLU A 85 -0.69 11.86 6.81
C GLU A 85 -1.44 12.48 5.63
N ARG A 86 -2.43 11.75 5.12
CA ARG A 86 -3.34 12.19 4.07
C ARG A 86 -4.79 11.90 4.46
N PRO A 87 -5.75 12.70 3.98
CA PRO A 87 -7.14 12.31 4.02
C PRO A 87 -7.36 10.95 3.36
N SER A 88 -8.33 10.18 3.85
CA SER A 88 -8.69 8.88 3.30
C SER A 88 -10.21 8.68 3.37
N LEU A 89 -10.68 7.54 2.86
CA LEU A 89 -12.09 7.19 2.91
C LEU A 89 -12.59 7.11 4.35
N LYS A 90 -13.71 7.77 4.63
CA LYS A 90 -14.39 7.72 5.92
C LYS A 90 -14.84 6.31 6.27
N ASN A 91 -15.22 6.14 7.53
CA ASN A 91 -15.82 4.90 7.97
C ASN A 91 -17.22 4.69 7.38
N PHE A 92 -17.55 3.43 7.15
CA PHE A 92 -18.89 2.97 6.77
C PHE A 92 -19.40 1.98 7.83
N PRO A 93 -20.72 1.95 8.10
CA PRO A 93 -21.32 0.94 8.97
C PRO A 93 -20.98 -0.47 8.48
N LEU A 94 -20.71 -1.36 9.42
CA LEU A 94 -20.43 -2.77 9.14
C LEU A 94 -21.73 -3.53 8.94
N GLY A 95 -21.68 -4.57 8.11
CA GLY A 95 -22.82 -5.44 7.81
C GLY A 95 -23.45 -5.18 6.44
N PRO A 96 -24.49 -5.95 6.08
CA PRO A 96 -25.17 -5.81 4.79
C PRO A 96 -25.68 -4.39 4.60
N SER A 97 -25.44 -3.83 3.42
CA SER A 97 -25.92 -2.51 3.07
C SER A 97 -26.45 -2.50 1.65
N ASP A 98 -27.72 -2.13 1.47
CA ASP A 98 -28.32 -1.94 0.14
C ASP A 98 -27.91 -0.60 -0.49
N ARG A 99 -26.75 -0.09 -0.10
CA ARG A 99 -26.21 1.16 -0.62
C ARG A 99 -25.74 0.97 -2.04
N PRO A 100 -26.00 1.94 -2.94
CA PRO A 100 -25.43 1.91 -4.26
C PRO A 100 -23.90 1.99 -4.18
N THR A 101 -23.25 1.39 -5.17
CA THR A 101 -21.81 1.50 -5.38
C THR A 101 -21.40 2.98 -5.42
N ILE A 102 -20.33 3.32 -4.69
CA ILE A 102 -19.76 4.67 -4.75
C ILE A 102 -18.58 4.63 -5.71
N PHE A 103 -18.65 5.41 -6.78
CA PHE A 103 -17.53 5.63 -7.69
C PHE A 103 -16.76 6.87 -7.28
N PHE A 104 -15.43 6.79 -7.28
CA PHE A 104 -14.57 7.91 -6.90
C PHE A 104 -13.23 7.85 -7.62
N ASN A 105 -12.52 8.98 -7.64
CA ASN A 105 -11.13 9.04 -8.07
C ASN A 105 -10.23 9.11 -6.83
N SER A 106 -9.20 8.27 -6.74
CA SER A 106 -8.31 8.24 -5.56
C SER A 106 -7.56 9.56 -5.34
N HIS A 107 -7.33 10.35 -6.39
CA HIS A 107 -6.75 11.69 -6.27
C HIS A 107 -7.65 12.68 -5.52
N ASP A 108 -8.97 12.51 -5.62
CA ASP A 108 -9.93 13.40 -4.95
C ASP A 108 -10.10 13.04 -3.47
N VAL A 109 -9.59 11.87 -3.06
CA VAL A 109 -9.71 11.33 -1.70
C VAL A 109 -8.41 11.47 -0.91
N SER A 110 -7.24 11.23 -1.50
CA SER A 110 -5.97 11.10 -0.75
C SER A 110 -4.89 12.14 -1.05
N LYS A 111 -5.27 13.31 -1.56
CA LYS A 111 -4.37 14.46 -1.74
C LYS A 111 -4.45 15.44 -0.56
N PRO A 112 -3.44 16.29 -0.34
CA PRO A 112 -3.36 17.15 0.85
C PRO A 112 -4.55 18.15 0.98
N ALA A 113 -5.16 18.53 -0.16
CA ALA A 113 -6.31 19.44 -0.21
C ALA A 113 -7.67 18.72 -0.38
N SER A 114 -7.70 17.39 -0.32
CA SER A 114 -8.92 16.60 -0.54
C SER A 114 -9.92 16.79 0.60
N CYS A 115 -11.01 17.52 0.31
CA CYS A 115 -12.12 17.74 1.23
C CYS A 115 -13.44 17.37 0.53
N SER A 116 -14.00 16.22 0.90
CA SER A 116 -15.29 15.74 0.36
C SER A 116 -16.09 15.01 1.45
N PRO A 117 -17.39 14.75 1.24
CA PRO A 117 -18.17 13.90 2.16
C PRO A 117 -17.63 12.47 2.32
N LEU A 118 -16.70 12.06 1.45
CA LEU A 118 -16.00 10.77 1.53
C LEU A 118 -14.75 10.82 2.41
N THR A 119 -14.21 12.00 2.73
CA THR A 119 -12.99 12.17 3.55
C THR A 119 -13.25 12.77 4.93
N ALA A 120 -14.51 12.90 5.32
CA ALA A 120 -14.88 13.43 6.62
C ALA A 120 -14.29 12.58 7.75
N VAL A 121 -13.42 13.20 8.55
CA VAL A 121 -12.72 12.55 9.67
C VAL A 121 -13.72 12.06 10.70
N SER A 122 -13.64 10.78 11.04
CA SER A 122 -14.52 10.16 12.02
C SER A 122 -13.82 9.88 13.35
N VAL A 123 -12.57 9.40 13.33
CA VAL A 123 -11.77 9.06 14.52
C VAL A 123 -10.29 9.15 14.15
N PHE A 124 -9.47 9.91 14.90
CA PHE A 124 -8.02 9.95 14.68
C PHE A 124 -7.31 8.94 15.58
N MET A 125 -6.45 8.10 15.01
CA MET A 125 -5.51 7.26 15.75
C MET A 125 -4.13 7.39 15.11
N PRO A 126 -3.10 7.85 15.85
CA PRO A 126 -1.74 7.87 15.33
C PRO A 126 -1.14 6.45 15.34
N PRO A 127 -0.29 6.10 14.36
CA PRO A 127 0.38 4.82 14.32
C PRO A 127 1.44 4.75 15.43
N PRO A 128 1.60 3.60 16.13
CA PRO A 128 2.71 3.43 17.06
C PRO A 128 4.03 3.51 16.28
N SER A 129 4.87 4.50 16.59
CA SER A 129 6.12 4.77 15.86
C SER A 129 7.03 3.56 15.74
N ASP A 130 7.15 2.77 16.82
CA ASP A 130 8.01 1.57 16.85
C ASP A 130 7.51 0.45 15.93
N ALA A 131 6.19 0.27 15.86
CA ALA A 131 5.58 -0.76 15.02
C ALA A 131 5.70 -0.39 13.52
N LEU A 132 5.57 0.90 13.22
CA LEU A 132 5.75 1.42 11.87
C LEU A 132 7.19 1.26 11.39
N ALA A 133 8.16 1.63 12.22
CA ALA A 133 9.58 1.46 11.92
C ALA A 133 9.93 -0.02 11.68
N ALA A 134 9.45 -0.93 12.54
CA ALA A 134 9.65 -2.36 12.37
C ALA A 134 9.05 -2.91 11.07
N LEU A 135 7.85 -2.45 10.69
CA LEU A 135 7.21 -2.81 9.42
C LEU A 135 8.04 -2.35 8.22
N VAL A 136 8.53 -1.11 8.26
CA VAL A 136 9.32 -0.53 7.16
C VAL A 136 10.63 -1.28 6.98
N GLU A 137 11.33 -1.61 8.07
CA GLU A 137 12.56 -2.42 8.01
C GLU A 137 12.32 -3.82 7.43
N GLU A 138 11.22 -4.47 7.82
CA GLU A 138 10.83 -5.76 7.24
C GLU A 138 10.54 -5.62 5.74
N LEU A 139 9.74 -4.62 5.33
CA LEU A 139 9.43 -4.39 3.92
C LEU A 139 10.68 -4.12 3.09
N ARG A 140 11.62 -3.31 3.59
CA ARG A 140 12.90 -3.06 2.90
C ARG A 140 13.68 -4.35 2.69
N THR A 141 13.79 -5.17 3.73
CA THR A 141 14.53 -6.44 3.70
C THR A 141 13.90 -7.43 2.72
N GLN A 142 12.56 -7.47 2.66
CA GLN A 142 11.84 -8.41 1.80
C GLN A 142 11.76 -7.96 0.34
N LEU A 143 11.66 -6.66 0.10
CA LEU A 143 11.47 -6.11 -1.25
C LEU A 143 12.77 -5.86 -1.99
N ASP A 144 13.88 -5.77 -1.28
CA ASP A 144 15.19 -5.38 -1.82
C ASP A 144 15.10 -4.05 -2.62
N MET A 145 14.28 -3.14 -2.10
CA MET A 145 14.01 -1.83 -2.68
C MET A 145 14.45 -0.75 -1.72
N SER A 146 15.00 0.33 -2.25
CA SER A 146 15.49 1.46 -1.45
C SER A 146 14.71 2.75 -1.65
N LEU A 147 13.89 2.83 -2.70
CA LEU A 147 13.06 3.99 -3.04
C LEU A 147 11.64 3.52 -3.32
N PHE A 148 10.79 3.54 -2.30
CA PHE A 148 9.40 3.13 -2.43
C PHE A 148 8.50 3.87 -1.42
N GLY A 149 7.20 3.89 -1.72
CA GLY A 149 6.17 4.38 -0.83
C GLY A 149 5.25 3.25 -0.39
N VAL A 150 4.76 3.30 0.84
CA VAL A 150 3.80 2.36 1.40
C VAL A 150 2.62 3.15 1.94
N ASP A 151 1.42 2.82 1.48
CA ASP A 151 0.18 3.38 1.98
C ASP A 151 -0.37 2.48 3.08
N ILE A 152 -0.41 3.01 4.31
CA ILE A 152 -0.78 2.28 5.51
C ILE A 152 -2.02 2.91 6.15
N ILE A 153 -2.97 2.07 6.51
CA ILE A 153 -4.14 2.45 7.31
C ILE A 153 -4.11 1.68 8.64
N ILE A 154 -4.78 2.19 9.67
CA ILE A 154 -4.91 1.52 10.96
C ILE A 154 -6.33 0.99 11.09
N ASP A 155 -6.47 -0.33 11.16
CA ASP A 155 -7.78 -0.95 11.35
C ASP A 155 -8.38 -0.54 12.70
N LEU A 156 -9.58 0.05 12.70
CA LEU A 156 -10.26 0.49 13.93
C LEU A 156 -10.73 -0.66 14.83
N GLN A 157 -10.88 -1.87 14.31
CA GLN A 157 -11.30 -3.03 15.09
C GLN A 157 -10.13 -3.74 15.75
N THR A 158 -9.06 -3.97 14.99
CA THR A 158 -7.90 -4.77 15.43
C THR A 158 -6.72 -3.93 15.88
N HIS A 159 -6.71 -2.62 15.58
CA HIS A 159 -5.58 -1.72 15.73
C HIS A 159 -4.32 -2.19 14.97
N ALA A 160 -4.50 -2.99 13.92
CA ALA A 160 -3.41 -3.49 13.09
C ALA A 160 -2.98 -2.47 12.02
N LEU A 161 -1.66 -2.40 11.80
CA LEU A 161 -1.08 -1.67 10.67
C LEU A 161 -1.40 -2.46 9.40
N THR A 162 -2.14 -1.82 8.50
CA THR A 162 -2.69 -2.49 7.32
C THR A 162 -2.14 -1.85 6.06
N VAL A 163 -1.35 -2.59 5.29
CA VAL A 163 -0.77 -2.13 4.03
C VAL A 163 -1.80 -2.29 2.92
N ILE A 164 -2.12 -1.19 2.23
CA ILE A 164 -3.13 -1.18 1.16
C ILE A 164 -2.57 -0.87 -0.23
N ASP A 165 -1.39 -0.28 -0.32
CA ASP A 165 -0.71 0.01 -1.58
C ASP A 165 0.80 0.15 -1.38
N ILE A 166 1.59 -0.20 -2.40
CA ILE A 166 3.04 0.00 -2.44
C ILE A 166 3.40 0.55 -3.81
N ASN A 167 4.13 1.67 -3.82
CA ASN A 167 4.52 2.36 -5.03
C ASN A 167 6.04 2.37 -5.18
N VAL A 168 6.56 1.99 -6.35
CA VAL A 168 7.98 2.11 -6.70
C VAL A 168 8.29 3.57 -7.04
N PHE A 169 9.27 4.19 -6.37
CA PHE A 169 9.67 5.58 -6.59
C PHE A 169 8.47 6.56 -6.67
N PRO A 170 7.76 6.81 -5.56
CA PRO A 170 6.61 7.71 -5.55
C PRO A 170 7.04 9.18 -5.70
N GLY A 171 6.07 10.11 -5.66
CA GLY A 171 6.35 11.54 -5.77
C GLY A 171 6.93 12.23 -4.52
N TYR A 172 7.06 11.53 -3.38
CA TYR A 172 7.62 12.05 -2.12
C TYR A 172 7.01 13.38 -1.62
N GLU A 173 5.77 13.70 -2.03
CA GLU A 173 5.10 14.95 -1.68
C GLU A 173 4.85 15.03 -0.16
N GLY A 174 5.30 16.12 0.46
CA GLY A 174 5.26 16.31 1.91
C GLY A 174 6.54 15.90 2.64
N VAL A 175 7.58 15.45 1.92
CA VAL A 175 8.89 15.10 2.49
C VAL A 175 9.95 16.12 2.06
N PRO A 176 10.14 17.23 2.80
CA PRO A 176 11.14 18.24 2.45
C PRO A 176 12.58 17.70 2.52
N GLN A 177 12.81 16.61 3.26
CA GLN A 177 14.11 15.94 3.38
C GLN A 177 14.40 14.97 2.24
N PHE A 178 13.54 14.87 1.21
CA PHE A 178 13.71 13.90 0.13
C PHE A 178 15.07 14.03 -0.56
N PHE A 179 15.39 15.20 -1.14
CA PHE A 179 16.66 15.39 -1.85
C PHE A 179 17.90 15.18 -0.96
N PRO A 180 17.98 15.76 0.26
CA PRO A 180 19.10 15.47 1.16
C PRO A 180 19.25 13.99 1.54
N SER A 181 18.14 13.25 1.66
CA SER A 181 18.18 11.83 2.01
C SER A 181 18.57 10.96 0.82
N LEU A 182 18.11 11.33 -0.38
CA LEU A 182 18.50 10.67 -1.62
C LEU A 182 20.00 10.83 -1.88
N LEU A 183 20.56 12.04 -1.69
CA LEU A 183 21.99 12.28 -1.83
C LEU A 183 22.81 11.42 -0.87
N ARG A 184 22.47 11.43 0.43
CA ARG A 184 23.13 10.57 1.44
C ARG A 184 23.04 9.08 1.10
N TYR A 185 21.93 8.65 0.52
CA TYR A 185 21.78 7.26 0.09
C TYR A 185 22.67 6.93 -1.12
N ILE A 186 22.75 7.82 -2.11
CA ILE A 186 23.65 7.64 -3.25
C ILE A 186 25.11 7.59 -2.78
N GLU A 187 25.51 8.51 -1.88
CA GLU A 187 26.83 8.51 -1.26
C GLU A 187 27.13 7.18 -0.57
N SER A 188 26.19 6.64 0.22
CA SER A 188 26.41 5.37 0.92
C SER A 188 26.50 4.16 -0.01
N ILE A 189 25.79 4.16 -1.16
CA ILE A 189 25.97 3.14 -2.20
C ILE A 189 27.36 3.23 -2.81
N MET A 190 27.82 4.44 -3.12
CA MET A 190 29.13 4.66 -3.74
C MET A 190 30.26 4.22 -2.80
N GLU A 191 30.17 4.55 -1.51
CA GLU A 191 31.12 4.10 -0.48
C GLU A 191 31.15 2.57 -0.38
N LYS A 192 29.99 1.91 -0.31
CA LYS A 192 29.89 0.45 -0.31
C LYS A 192 30.50 -0.20 -1.55
N GLN A 193 30.39 0.43 -2.72
CA GLN A 193 31.00 -0.06 -3.96
C GLN A 193 32.53 0.07 -3.93
N VAL A 194 33.06 1.18 -3.40
CA VAL A 194 34.51 1.37 -3.23
C VAL A 194 35.08 0.35 -2.23
N ASP A 195 34.37 0.12 -1.13
CA ASP A 195 34.75 -0.89 -0.13
C ASP A 195 34.68 -2.31 -0.72
N PHE A 196 33.65 -2.63 -1.50
CA PHE A 196 33.53 -3.93 -2.17
C PHE A 196 34.70 -4.19 -3.14
N LEU A 197 35.09 -3.19 -3.93
CA LEU A 197 36.26 -3.28 -4.82
C LEU A 197 37.59 -3.43 -4.07
N SER A 198 37.65 -2.99 -2.81
CA SER A 198 38.81 -3.19 -1.93
C SER A 198 38.81 -4.53 -1.18
N THR A 199 37.66 -5.24 -1.13
CA THR A 199 37.43 -6.41 -0.25
C THR A 199 37.14 -7.72 -1.00
N THR A 200 37.33 -7.80 -2.33
CA THR A 200 37.18 -9.07 -3.10
C THR A 200 38.26 -10.12 -2.77
N GLY A 201 38.14 -10.70 -1.57
CA GLY A 201 38.99 -11.76 -1.03
C GLY A 201 38.36 -12.41 0.20
N SER A 202 37.10 -12.87 0.13
CA SER A 202 36.56 -14.02 0.89
C SER A 202 35.02 -14.04 0.85
N SER A 203 34.47 -15.18 0.43
CA SER A 203 33.04 -15.53 0.32
C SER A 203 32.50 -16.22 1.60
N THR A 204 31.20 -16.08 1.91
CA THR A 204 30.10 -17.09 1.77
C THR A 204 28.85 -16.80 2.64
N GLU A 205 27.68 -17.09 2.03
CA GLU A 205 26.29 -17.47 2.46
C GLU A 205 26.00 -17.80 3.95
N GLY A 206 24.77 -17.72 4.52
CA GLY A 206 23.41 -17.46 4.02
C GLY A 206 22.30 -17.75 5.10
N ALA A 207 21.04 -17.55 4.69
CA ALA A 207 19.75 -18.20 5.07
C ALA A 207 18.87 -17.85 6.32
N SER A 208 17.68 -17.31 5.98
CA SER A 208 16.29 -17.71 6.35
C SER A 208 15.61 -17.31 7.68
N SER A 209 14.35 -16.84 7.60
CA SER A 209 13.31 -17.05 8.63
C SER A 209 11.88 -16.98 8.04
N SER A 210 10.95 -17.73 8.62
CA SER A 210 9.72 -18.26 8.00
C SER A 210 8.40 -17.63 8.48
N SER A 211 8.37 -16.31 8.73
CA SER A 211 7.13 -15.58 9.08
C SER A 211 6.64 -14.64 7.97
N SER A 212 7.37 -14.60 6.85
CA SER A 212 7.33 -13.54 5.85
C SER A 212 6.30 -13.76 4.72
N SER A 213 5.65 -14.92 4.65
CA SER A 213 4.83 -15.34 3.49
C SER A 213 3.66 -14.39 3.16
N VAL A 214 3.00 -13.79 4.16
CA VAL A 214 1.82 -12.93 3.91
C VAL A 214 2.22 -11.53 3.46
N ILE A 215 3.26 -10.95 4.09
CA ILE A 215 3.81 -9.64 3.71
C ILE A 215 4.46 -9.73 2.32
N ILE A 216 5.21 -10.80 2.05
CA ILE A 216 5.81 -11.07 0.73
C ILE A 216 4.73 -11.16 -0.35
N THR A 217 3.62 -11.88 -0.12
CA THR A 217 2.58 -12.03 -1.16
C THR A 217 1.86 -10.71 -1.44
N ALA A 218 1.54 -9.92 -0.42
CA ALA A 218 0.91 -8.61 -0.60
C ALA A 218 1.85 -7.61 -1.26
N ALA A 219 3.10 -7.56 -0.80
CA ALA A 219 4.08 -6.60 -1.29
C ALA A 219 4.60 -6.98 -2.69
N ALA A 220 4.90 -8.26 -2.95
CA ALA A 220 5.22 -8.75 -4.29
C ALA A 220 4.05 -8.62 -5.26
N TYR A 221 2.80 -8.67 -4.80
CA TYR A 221 1.65 -8.42 -5.68
C TYR A 221 1.46 -6.93 -5.97
N CYS A 222 1.48 -6.03 -4.98
CA CYS A 222 1.48 -4.57 -5.22
C CYS A 222 2.64 -4.14 -6.13
N ILE A 223 3.83 -4.69 -5.94
CA ILE A 223 5.01 -4.41 -6.76
C ILE A 223 4.92 -5.09 -8.13
N SER A 224 4.43 -6.33 -8.22
CA SER A 224 4.16 -6.97 -9.52
C SER A 224 3.08 -6.22 -10.30
N TRP A 225 2.15 -5.56 -9.61
CA TRP A 225 1.13 -4.70 -10.20
C TRP A 225 1.76 -3.43 -10.76
N ASP A 226 2.63 -2.77 -9.99
CA ASP A 226 3.39 -1.59 -10.42
C ASP A 226 4.37 -1.89 -11.57
N PHE A 227 5.09 -3.02 -11.51
CA PHE A 227 6.04 -3.46 -12.55
C PHE A 227 5.35 -3.96 -13.82
N ARG A 228 4.26 -4.75 -13.75
CA ARG A 228 3.51 -5.18 -14.96
C ARG A 228 2.94 -3.98 -15.72
N VAL A 229 2.54 -2.94 -15.00
CA VAL A 229 2.04 -1.69 -15.58
C VAL A 229 3.13 -0.89 -16.28
N GLN A 230 4.40 -0.99 -15.85
CA GLN A 230 5.53 -0.35 -16.53
C GLN A 230 6.00 -1.12 -17.78
N THR A 231 5.84 -2.44 -17.81
CA THR A 231 6.31 -3.30 -18.92
C THR A 231 5.33 -3.45 -20.08
N ASP A 232 4.04 -3.15 -19.90
CA ASP A 232 3.02 -3.11 -20.99
C ASP A 232 3.07 -1.78 -21.80
N ARG A 233 4.24 -1.13 -21.88
CA ARG A 233 4.52 0.01 -22.76
C ARG A 233 5.21 -0.41 -24.04
#